data_AF-A0A3M1L2D4-F1
#
_entry.id   AF-A0A3M1L2D4-F1
#
_cell.length_a   1.000
_cell.length_b   1.000
_cell.length_c   1.000
_cell.angle_alpha   90.00
_cell.angle_beta   90.00
_cell.angle_gamma   90.00
#
_symmetry.space_group_name_H-M   'P 1'
#
loop_
_entity.id
_entity.type
_entity.pdbx_description
1 polymer ?
#
loop_
_entity_poly.entity_id
_entity_poly.type
_entity_poly.pdbx_seq_one_letter_code
_entity_poly.pdbx_strand_id
1 'polypeptide(L)'
;LSDIKLSLVSSQPNIWQWQINNKLWLTINSPPNQSSPDKLIKQQFTNADNYIVWLSNFKSLPNWLNFLKGKELIISGNNLDTKIRRKLTKAKIKFYLTGEDGAIIWQPNQELTTYKNIFQNPYSL
;
A
#
# COMPACT_ATOMS: atom_id res chain seq x y z
N LEU A 1 -7.64 17.13 16.69
CA LEU A 1 -6.47 17.04 15.80
C LEU A 1 -6.13 15.57 15.66
N SER A 2 -6.06 15.05 14.44
CA SER A 2 -5.63 13.67 14.22
C SER A 2 -4.16 13.51 14.58
N ASP A 3 -3.84 12.52 15.41
CA ASP A 3 -2.45 12.18 15.69
C ASP A 3 -1.83 11.56 14.44
N ILE A 4 -0.79 12.23 13.92
CA ILE A 4 0.03 11.74 12.82
C ILE A 4 1.43 11.45 13.36
N LYS A 5 1.89 10.21 13.24
CA LYS A 5 3.28 9.84 13.52
C LYS A 5 3.92 9.31 12.26
N LEU A 6 5.12 9.80 11.96
CA LEU A 6 5.94 9.35 10.83
C LEU A 6 7.27 8.83 11.36
N SER A 7 7.67 7.65 10.92
CA SER A 7 8.99 7.08 11.22
C SER A 7 9.58 6.36 10.02
N LEU A 8 10.90 6.48 9.87
CA LEU A 8 11.66 5.65 8.94
C LEU A 8 11.93 4.30 9.60
N VAL A 9 11.50 3.22 8.94
CA VAL A 9 11.66 1.85 9.44
C VAL A 9 12.94 1.23 8.88
N SER A 10 13.20 1.45 7.59
CA SER A 10 14.43 1.07 6.92
C SER A 10 14.75 2.05 5.81
N SER A 11 16.03 2.34 5.63
CA SER A 11 16.53 3.11 4.49
C SER A 11 16.74 2.25 3.24
N GLN A 12 16.89 0.93 3.40
CA GLN A 12 17.15 -0.02 2.31
C GLN A 12 16.47 -1.39 2.56
N PRO A 13 15.37 -1.71 1.85
CA PRO A 13 14.60 -0.81 1.01
C PRO A 13 13.96 0.30 1.84
N ASN A 14 13.60 1.39 1.16
CA ASN A 14 13.05 2.56 1.80
C ASN A 14 11.62 2.25 2.26
N ILE A 15 11.47 2.08 3.58
CA ILE A 15 10.22 1.75 4.25
C ILE A 15 9.92 2.85 5.26
N TRP A 16 8.82 3.57 5.02
CA TRP A 16 8.26 4.51 5.96
C TRP A 16 6.99 3.96 6.58
N GLN A 17 6.83 4.24 7.86
CA GLN A 17 5.64 3.97 8.62
C GLN A 17 4.93 5.27 8.96
N TRP A 18 3.61 5.28 8.74
CA TRP A 18 2.74 6.35 9.20
C TRP A 18 1.69 5.76 10.13
N GLN A 19 1.41 6.45 11.22
CA GLN A 19 0.21 6.22 12.02
C GLN A 19 -0.69 7.43 11.77
N ILE A 20 -1.85 7.21 11.16
CA ILE A 20 -2.85 8.26 10.97
C ILE A 20 -4.11 7.79 11.70
N ASN A 21 -4.47 8.47 12.79
CA ASN A 21 -5.45 7.96 13.76
C ASN A 21 -5.04 6.54 14.24
N ASN A 22 -5.95 5.55 14.16
CA ASN A 22 -5.66 4.17 14.58
C ASN A 22 -5.23 3.25 13.42
N LYS A 23 -4.97 3.81 12.23
CA LYS A 23 -4.57 3.04 11.05
C LYS A 23 -3.08 3.25 10.77
N LEU A 24 -2.35 2.15 10.62
CA LEU A 24 -0.96 2.23 10.15
C LEU A 24 -0.92 2.18 8.62
N TRP A 25 0.05 2.88 8.08
CA TRP A 25 0.41 2.87 6.69
C TRP A 25 1.87 2.48 6.55
N LEU A 26 2.16 1.61 5.60
CA LEU A 26 3.51 1.24 5.22
C LEU A 26 3.74 1.62 3.78
N THR A 27 4.54 2.66 3.55
CA THR A 27 5.03 3.02 2.23
C THR A 27 6.35 2.32 2.00
N ILE A 28 6.39 1.46 0.98
CA ILE A 28 7.56 0.67 0.62
C ILE A 28 7.96 1.08 -0.80
N ASN A 29 9.13 1.69 -0.90
CA ASN A 29 9.78 1.97 -2.16
C ASN A 29 10.93 0.96 -2.32
N SER A 30 10.71 -0.03 -3.19
CA SER A 30 11.65 -1.13 -3.39
C SER A 30 12.31 -1.00 -4.76
N PRO A 31 13.57 -0.52 -4.83
CA PRO A 31 14.29 -0.53 -6.09
C PRO A 31 14.55 -1.97 -6.56
N PRO A 32 14.73 -2.20 -7.88
CA PRO A 32 14.70 -3.54 -8.50
C PRO A 32 15.75 -4.53 -7.99
N ASN A 33 16.82 -4.04 -7.36
CA ASN A 33 18.02 -4.82 -7.05
C ASN A 33 18.30 -4.94 -5.54
N GLN A 34 17.36 -4.59 -4.67
CA GLN A 34 17.58 -4.67 -3.22
C GLN A 34 16.98 -5.95 -2.63
N SER A 35 17.65 -6.42 -1.56
CA SER A 35 17.22 -7.53 -0.72
C SER A 35 15.75 -7.38 -0.35
N SER A 36 14.99 -8.42 -0.61
CA SER A 36 13.54 -8.44 -0.43
C SER A 36 13.19 -8.08 1.04
N PRO A 37 12.33 -7.08 1.30
CA PRO A 37 12.06 -6.57 2.66
C PRO A 37 11.33 -7.56 3.58
N ASP A 38 11.13 -8.78 3.12
CA ASP A 38 10.30 -9.84 3.67
C ASP A 38 10.58 -10.08 5.15
N LYS A 39 11.86 -10.16 5.51
CA LYS A 39 12.29 -10.50 6.87
C LYS A 39 11.96 -9.37 7.83
N LEU A 40 12.27 -8.14 7.45
CA LEU A 40 11.98 -6.95 8.25
C LEU A 40 10.47 -6.76 8.39
N ILE A 41 9.73 -6.86 7.29
CA ILE A 41 8.27 -6.71 7.31
C ILE A 41 7.63 -7.77 8.21
N LYS A 42 8.05 -9.04 8.09
CA LYS A 42 7.56 -10.10 8.97
C LYS A 42 7.97 -9.88 10.43
N GLN A 43 9.19 -9.44 10.72
CA GLN A 43 9.60 -9.25 12.11
C GLN A 43 8.84 -8.11 12.80
N GLN A 44 8.53 -7.04 12.05
CA GLN A 44 8.04 -5.80 12.65
C GLN A 44 6.52 -5.64 12.55
N PHE A 45 5.87 -6.30 11.58
CA PHE A 45 4.46 -6.04 11.23
C PHE A 45 3.55 -7.28 11.23
N THR A 46 4.03 -8.48 11.62
CA THR A 46 3.22 -9.73 11.53
C THR A 46 1.94 -9.72 12.36
N ASN A 47 1.88 -8.95 13.45
CA ASN A 47 0.78 -9.04 14.43
C ASN A 47 -0.26 -7.93 14.33
N ALA A 48 -0.31 -7.20 13.21
CA ALA A 48 -1.20 -6.05 13.18
C ALA A 48 -2.17 -6.11 12.02
N ASP A 49 -3.42 -6.08 12.44
CA ASP A 49 -4.52 -6.56 11.64
C ASP A 49 -5.02 -5.51 10.63
N ASN A 50 -4.58 -4.26 10.74
CA ASN A 50 -5.16 -3.14 10.00
C ASN A 50 -4.13 -2.16 9.42
N TYR A 51 -3.41 -2.61 8.39
CA TYR A 51 -2.42 -1.78 7.68
C TYR A 51 -2.80 -1.55 6.22
N ILE A 52 -2.56 -0.33 5.74
CA ILE A 52 -2.54 -0.02 4.32
C ILE A 52 -1.09 -0.09 3.86
N VAL A 53 -0.83 -0.87 2.81
CA VAL A 53 0.50 -0.97 2.21
C VAL A 53 0.51 -0.20 0.91
N TRP A 54 1.40 0.77 0.77
CA TRP A 54 1.59 1.52 -0.45
C TRP A 54 2.93 1.17 -1.08
N LEU A 55 2.87 0.45 -2.20
CA LEU A 55 4.03 0.10 -3.01
C LEU A 55 4.30 1.16 -4.09
N SER A 56 5.56 1.57 -4.19
CA SER A 56 6.05 2.41 -5.29
C SER A 56 7.25 1.76 -5.98
N ASN A 57 7.41 2.04 -7.28
CA ASN A 57 8.53 1.62 -8.11
C ASN A 57 8.84 0.11 -8.15
N PHE A 58 7.87 -0.76 -7.81
CA PHE A 58 8.12 -2.19 -7.84
C PHE A 58 8.03 -2.72 -9.27
N LYS A 59 9.01 -3.54 -9.65
CA LYS A 59 9.03 -4.25 -10.95
C LYS A 59 8.56 -5.70 -10.86
N SER A 60 8.51 -6.24 -9.65
CA SER A 60 8.13 -7.62 -9.39
C SER A 60 7.28 -7.70 -8.13
N LEU A 61 6.40 -8.70 -8.10
CA LEU A 61 5.54 -8.91 -6.95
C LEU A 61 6.38 -9.46 -5.80
N PRO A 62 6.31 -8.88 -4.59
CA PRO A 62 7.20 -9.28 -3.52
C PRO A 62 6.94 -10.70 -3.02
N ASN A 63 7.98 -11.41 -2.57
CA ASN A 63 7.84 -12.76 -2.02
C ASN A 63 7.01 -12.82 -0.73
N TRP A 64 6.78 -11.67 -0.09
CA TRP A 64 5.93 -11.51 1.08
C TRP A 64 4.46 -11.26 0.74
N LEU A 65 3.96 -11.62 -0.44
CA LEU A 65 2.53 -11.59 -0.78
C LEU A 65 1.59 -12.15 0.30
N ASN A 66 2.03 -13.16 1.04
CA ASN A 66 1.24 -13.69 2.15
C ASN A 66 1.01 -12.67 3.28
N PHE A 67 1.94 -11.75 3.52
CA PHE A 67 1.76 -10.62 4.44
C PHE A 67 0.69 -9.64 3.94
N LEU A 68 0.49 -9.53 2.62
CA LEU A 68 -0.53 -8.67 2.02
C LEU A 68 -1.95 -9.23 2.09
N LYS A 69 -2.12 -10.50 2.49
CA LYS A 69 -3.46 -11.09 2.58
C LYS A 69 -4.29 -10.40 3.65
N GLY A 70 -5.51 -10.01 3.29
CA GLY A 70 -6.41 -9.27 4.18
C GLY A 70 -6.01 -7.81 4.40
N LYS A 71 -4.97 -7.32 3.72
CA LYS A 71 -4.54 -5.92 3.78
C LYS A 71 -4.99 -5.17 2.52
N GLU A 72 -5.12 -3.86 2.64
CA GLU A 72 -5.40 -2.99 1.50
C GLU A 72 -4.08 -2.53 0.88
N LEU A 73 -3.94 -2.78 -0.42
CA LEU A 73 -2.72 -2.48 -1.17
C LEU A 73 -2.94 -1.30 -2.12
N ILE A 74 -2.11 -0.26 -2.03
CA ILE A 74 -2.02 0.80 -3.02
C ILE A 74 -0.77 0.56 -3.85
N ILE A 75 -0.90 0.65 -5.17
CA ILE A 75 0.17 0.47 -6.13
C ILE A 75 0.34 1.76 -6.92
N SER A 76 1.55 2.31 -6.86
CA SER A 76 1.94 3.46 -7.70
C SER A 76 2.28 2.98 -9.10
N GLY A 77 1.67 3.59 -10.12
CA GLY A 77 2.02 3.34 -11.51
C GLY A 77 0.84 3.46 -12.46
N ASN A 78 1.17 3.59 -13.75
CA ASN A 78 0.19 3.76 -14.83
C ASN A 78 -0.41 2.45 -15.32
N ASN A 79 0.31 1.34 -15.13
CA ASN A 79 -0.14 0.02 -15.51
C ASN A 79 0.49 -1.01 -14.58
N LEU A 80 -0.23 -2.11 -14.36
CA LEU A 80 0.24 -3.25 -13.60
C LEU A 80 0.44 -4.43 -14.56
N ASP A 81 1.64 -4.99 -14.58
CA ASP A 81 1.95 -6.20 -15.37
C ASP A 81 0.88 -7.28 -15.18
N THR A 82 0.41 -7.87 -16.28
CA THR A 82 -0.71 -8.82 -16.26
C THR A 82 -0.43 -10.05 -15.41
N LYS A 83 0.82 -10.52 -15.36
CA LYS A 83 1.20 -11.66 -14.51
C LYS A 83 1.13 -11.27 -13.04
N ILE A 84 1.54 -10.06 -12.69
CA ILE A 84 1.42 -9.51 -11.34
C ILE A 84 -0.06 -9.38 -10.94
N ARG A 85 -0.89 -8.75 -11.79
CA ARG A 85 -2.33 -8.61 -11.55
C ARG A 85 -2.97 -9.96 -11.26
N ARG A 86 -2.73 -10.95 -12.13
CA ARG A 86 -3.27 -12.30 -11.98
C ARG A 86 -2.86 -12.95 -10.64
N LYS A 87 -1.63 -12.74 -10.18
CA LYS A 87 -1.16 -13.25 -8.87
C LYS A 87 -1.91 -12.60 -7.71
N LEU A 88 -2.09 -11.27 -7.72
CA LEU A 88 -2.83 -10.54 -6.68
C LEU A 88 -4.30 -10.98 -6.63
N THR A 89 -4.95 -11.06 -7.79
CA THR A 89 -6.34 -11.52 -7.90
C THR A 89 -6.49 -12.96 -7.41
N LYS A 90 -5.61 -13.88 -7.83
CA LYS A 90 -5.64 -15.28 -7.36
C LYS A 90 -5.42 -15.38 -5.85
N ALA A 91 -4.59 -14.51 -5.28
CA ALA A 91 -4.35 -14.44 -3.84
C ALA A 91 -5.47 -13.75 -3.06
N LYS A 92 -6.52 -13.25 -3.74
CA LYS A 92 -7.63 -12.46 -3.16
C LYS A 92 -7.15 -11.24 -2.38
N ILE A 93 -6.09 -10.59 -2.86
CA ILE A 93 -5.58 -9.35 -2.28
C ILE A 93 -6.34 -8.19 -2.91
N LYS A 94 -6.97 -7.35 -2.08
CA LYS A 94 -7.61 -6.11 -2.52
C LYS A 94 -6.51 -5.09 -2.82
N PHE A 95 -6.50 -4.55 -4.03
CA PHE A 95 -5.51 -3.56 -4.44
C PHE A 95 -6.13 -2.42 -5.24
N TYR A 96 -5.44 -1.29 -5.23
CA TYR A 96 -5.78 -0.07 -5.95
C TYR A 96 -4.55 0.40 -6.75
N LEU A 97 -4.75 0.86 -7.99
CA LEU A 97 -3.71 1.33 -8.89
C LEU A 97 -3.93 2.83 -9.18
N THR A 98 -3.00 3.66 -8.71
CA THR A 98 -3.06 5.13 -8.86
C THR A 98 -3.26 5.63 -10.30
N GLY A 99 -2.74 4.92 -11.31
CA GLY A 99 -2.90 5.31 -12.72
C GLY A 99 -4.13 4.74 -13.44
N GLU A 100 -4.91 3.85 -12.81
CA GLU A 100 -6.13 3.26 -13.41
C GLU A 100 -7.39 3.63 -12.62
N ASP A 101 -7.29 3.62 -11.29
CA ASP A 101 -8.41 3.88 -10.40
C ASP A 101 -8.63 5.38 -10.11
N GLY A 102 -7.70 6.23 -10.57
CA GLY A 102 -7.74 7.67 -10.35
C GLY A 102 -7.33 8.07 -8.94
N ALA A 103 -8.00 9.07 -8.37
CA ALA A 103 -7.73 9.53 -7.02
C ALA A 103 -8.15 8.47 -6.01
N ILE A 104 -7.20 8.03 -5.18
CA ILE A 104 -7.44 7.11 -4.06
C ILE A 104 -7.55 7.95 -2.79
N ILE A 105 -8.71 7.90 -2.14
CA ILE A 105 -9.04 8.73 -0.98
C ILE A 105 -9.27 7.85 0.23
N TRP A 106 -8.54 8.16 1.30
CA TRP A 106 -8.77 7.58 2.61
C TRP A 106 -9.84 8.35 3.36
N GLN A 107 -10.88 7.63 3.75
CA GLN A 107 -12.08 8.19 4.35
C GLN A 107 -11.99 8.19 5.89
N PRO A 108 -12.76 9.05 6.59
CA PRO A 108 -12.82 9.05 8.05
C PRO A 108 -13.27 7.71 8.66
N ASN A 109 -14.05 6.91 7.93
CA ASN A 109 -14.44 5.55 8.31
C ASN A 109 -13.31 4.51 8.17
N GLN A 110 -12.09 4.97 7.82
CA GLN A 110 -10.88 4.18 7.64
C GLN A 110 -10.83 3.30 6.38
N GLU A 111 -11.74 3.51 5.43
CA GLU A 111 -11.78 2.80 4.16
C GLU A 111 -11.11 3.59 3.03
N LEU A 112 -10.65 2.86 2.00
CA LEU A 112 -10.17 3.45 0.75
C LEU A 112 -11.27 3.47 -0.31
N THR A 113 -11.46 4.65 -0.91
CA THR A 113 -12.39 4.90 -2.01
C THR A 113 -11.64 5.42 -3.23
N THR A 114 -12.19 5.23 -4.43
CA THR A 114 -11.55 5.67 -5.67
C THR A 114 -12.48 6.52 -6.52
N TYR A 115 -11.90 7.55 -7.15
CA TYR A 115 -12.60 8.48 -8.01
C TYR A 115 -11.80 8.71 -9.29
N LYS A 116 -12.36 8.29 -10.43
CA LYS A 116 -11.76 8.58 -11.74
C LYS A 116 -11.80 10.07 -12.09
N ASN A 117 -12.77 10.80 -11.53
CA ASN A 117 -12.88 12.24 -11.66
C ASN A 117 -13.01 12.85 -10.26
N ILE A 118 -12.06 13.70 -9.88
CA ILE A 118 -12.02 14.34 -8.55
C ILE A 118 -13.26 15.20 -8.27
N PHE A 119 -13.95 15.70 -9.30
CA PHE A 119 -15.21 16.44 -9.15
C PHE A 119 -16.40 15.55 -8.75
N GLN A 120 -16.23 14.23 -8.75
CA GLN A 120 -17.22 13.27 -8.25
C GLN A 120 -16.99 12.90 -6.78
N ASN A 121 -15.94 13.44 -6.16
CA ASN A 121 -15.68 13.24 -4.75
C ASN A 121 -16.61 14.16 -3.92
N PRO A 122 -17.51 13.61 -3.07
CA PRO A 122 -18.38 14.42 -2.22
C PRO A 122 -17.61 15.22 -1.15
N TYR A 123 -16.31 14.95 -0.99
CA TYR A 123 -15.40 15.66 -0.09
C TYR A 123 -14.41 16.57 -0.84
N SER A 124 -14.67 16.88 -2.13
CA SER A 124 -13.89 17.90 -2.85
C SER A 124 -14.32 19.30 -2.39
N LEU A 125 -13.33 20.13 -2.05
CA LEU A 125 -13.51 21.55 -1.66
C LEU A 125 -13.87 22.42 -2.86
#